data_AF-A0A0S8D5U7-F1
#
_entry.id   AF-A0A0S8D5U7-F1
#
_cell.length_a   1.000
_cell.length_b   1.000
_cell.length_c   1.000
_cell.angle_alpha   90.00
_cell.angle_beta   90.00
_cell.angle_gamma   90.00
#
_symmetry.space_group_name_H-M   'P 1'
#
loop_
_entity.id
_entity.type
_entity.pdbx_description
1 polymer ?
#
loop_
_entity_poly.entity_id
_entity_poly.type
_entity_poly.pdbx_seq_one_letter_code
_entity_poly.pdbx_strand_id
1 'polypeptide(L)'
;MDGKLRYSYSTLGLYWHDFDGDVKIPYGDIKITLKHTMKEPKLNGPSTVEFFINDKKVGEMDIIATVYGAYTGHETFDIGRDEGMPVNEEYADKGKFKFTEGQLHKVVFDIKNPEEKVGASEYSVID
;
A
#
# COMPACT_ATOMS: atom_id res chain seq x y z
N MET A 1 -16.72 -5.58 -0.46
CA MET A 1 -15.53 -6.42 -0.75
C MET A 1 -15.60 -7.70 0.09
N ASP A 2 -14.75 -8.67 -0.20
CA ASP A 2 -14.71 -10.03 0.38
C ASP A 2 -13.98 -10.13 1.73
N GLY A 3 -13.58 -9.01 2.32
CA GLY A 3 -12.87 -8.96 3.61
C GLY A 3 -11.41 -9.42 3.56
N LYS A 4 -10.84 -9.56 2.35
CA LYS A 4 -9.43 -9.92 2.16
C LYS A 4 -8.56 -8.69 1.96
N LEU A 5 -7.29 -8.80 2.32
CA LEU A 5 -6.28 -7.79 2.05
C LEU A 5 -6.08 -7.68 0.53
N ARG A 6 -6.20 -6.46 0.00
CA ARG A 6 -5.97 -6.15 -1.42
C ARG A 6 -4.89 -5.09 -1.54
N TYR A 7 -4.04 -5.23 -2.54
CA TYR A 7 -3.08 -4.23 -2.96
C TYR A 7 -2.93 -4.32 -4.48
N SER A 8 -3.02 -3.16 -5.13
CA SER A 8 -2.87 -3.02 -6.57
C SER A 8 -1.86 -1.93 -6.84
N TYR A 9 -0.92 -2.20 -7.75
CA TYR A 9 0.07 -1.25 -8.18
C TYR A 9 0.10 -1.16 -9.70
N SER A 10 -0.17 0.05 -10.22
CA SER A 10 -0.12 0.35 -11.64
C SER A 10 1.08 1.24 -11.96
N THR A 11 1.92 0.78 -12.89
CA THR A 11 3.03 1.57 -13.43
C THR A 11 2.55 2.39 -14.62
N LEU A 12 1.72 3.41 -14.35
CA LEU A 12 1.09 4.27 -15.37
C LEU A 12 0.34 3.47 -16.47
N GLY A 13 -0.27 2.34 -16.08
CA GLY A 13 -0.98 1.45 -17.00
C GLY A 13 -0.11 0.58 -17.91
N LEU A 14 1.22 0.67 -17.82
CA LEU A 14 2.11 -0.23 -18.56
C LEU A 14 2.15 -1.63 -17.94
N TYR A 15 2.19 -1.67 -16.61
CA TYR A 15 2.19 -2.90 -15.83
C TYR A 15 1.20 -2.79 -14.68
N TRP A 16 0.44 -3.86 -14.46
CA TRP A 16 -0.47 -4.00 -13.34
C TRP A 16 -0.02 -5.16 -12.48
N HIS A 17 0.00 -4.94 -11.16
CA HIS A 17 0.38 -5.96 -10.20
C HIS A 17 -0.67 -5.97 -9.11
N ASP A 18 -1.35 -7.10 -8.96
CA ASP A 18 -2.33 -7.33 -7.92
C ASP A 18 -1.78 -8.35 -6.92
N PHE A 19 -2.02 -8.10 -5.65
CA PHE A 19 -1.69 -9.07 -4.62
C PHE A 19 -2.75 -10.18 -4.59
N ASP A 20 -2.40 -11.34 -5.15
CA ASP A 20 -3.27 -12.52 -5.25
C ASP A 20 -3.38 -13.36 -3.96
N GLY A 21 -2.95 -12.82 -2.82
CA GLY A 21 -2.91 -13.55 -1.56
C GLY A 21 -4.29 -13.77 -0.93
N ASP A 22 -4.55 -14.97 -0.40
CA ASP A 22 -5.77 -15.29 0.36
C ASP A 22 -5.66 -14.90 1.84
N VAL A 23 -5.42 -13.61 2.11
CA VAL A 23 -5.23 -13.09 3.47
C VAL A 23 -6.51 -12.42 3.97
N LYS A 24 -7.21 -13.06 4.92
CA LYS A 24 -8.37 -12.46 5.59
C LYS A 24 -7.95 -11.40 6.60
N ILE A 25 -8.65 -10.27 6.60
CA ILE A 25 -8.45 -9.21 7.59
C ILE A 25 -9.22 -9.57 8.87
N PRO A 26 -8.56 -9.64 10.05
CA PRO A 26 -9.25 -9.86 11.32
C PRO A 26 -10.14 -8.67 11.70
N TYR A 27 -11.19 -8.93 12.49
CA TYR A 27 -12.01 -7.88 13.09
C TYR A 27 -11.34 -7.27 14.33
N GLY A 28 -11.71 -6.02 14.63
CA GLY A 28 -11.22 -5.25 15.78
C GLY A 28 -10.09 -4.28 15.41
N ASP A 29 -9.44 -3.75 16.44
CA ASP A 29 -8.33 -2.83 16.26
C ASP A 29 -7.09 -3.59 15.77
N ILE A 30 -6.67 -3.28 14.53
CA ILE A 30 -5.53 -3.92 13.88
C ILE A 30 -4.59 -2.89 13.29
N LYS A 31 -3.32 -3.28 13.17
CA LYS A 31 -2.31 -2.53 12.43
C LYS A 31 -2.01 -3.25 11.12
N ILE A 32 -2.20 -2.56 10.00
CA ILE A 32 -1.76 -3.01 8.68
C ILE A 32 -0.52 -2.20 8.31
N THR A 33 0.56 -2.89 7.96
CA THR A 33 1.81 -2.26 7.48
C THR A 33 2.10 -2.77 6.08
N LEU A 34 2.41 -1.84 5.18
CA LEU A 34 3.00 -2.11 3.88
C LEU A 34 4.44 -1.61 3.91
N LYS A 35 5.39 -2.48 3.59
CA LYS A 35 6.79 -2.11 3.44
C LYS A 35 7.19 -2.24 1.98
N HIS A 36 7.53 -1.11 1.37
CA HIS A 36 7.95 -1.03 -0.03
C HIS A 36 9.47 -0.85 -0.09
N THR A 37 10.18 -1.81 -0.67
CA THR A 37 11.65 -1.80 -0.74
C THR A 37 12.11 -1.86 -2.20
N MET A 38 12.82 -0.83 -2.65
CA MET A 38 13.48 -0.86 -3.95
C MET A 38 14.54 -1.97 -3.98
N LYS A 39 14.53 -2.83 -5.00
CA LYS A 39 15.54 -3.89 -5.15
C LYS A 39 16.86 -3.35 -5.68
N GLU A 40 16.80 -2.30 -6.50
CA GLU A 40 17.94 -1.67 -7.13
C GLU A 40 17.74 -0.15 -7.19
N PRO A 41 18.78 0.67 -6.93
CA PRO A 41 18.69 2.13 -7.00
C PRO A 41 18.80 2.61 -8.46
N LYS A 42 17.80 2.30 -9.28
CA LYS A 42 17.73 2.72 -10.68
C LYS A 42 16.36 3.31 -11.05
N LEU A 43 16.37 4.07 -12.14
CA LEU A 43 15.16 4.58 -12.78
C LEU A 43 14.16 3.45 -13.04
N ASN A 44 12.90 3.63 -12.63
CA ASN A 44 11.86 2.60 -12.75
C ASN A 44 12.29 1.23 -12.20
N GLY A 45 13.11 1.22 -11.15
CA GLY A 45 13.66 -0.01 -10.60
C GLY A 45 12.56 -0.96 -10.10
N PRO A 46 12.83 -2.27 -10.08
CA PRO A 46 11.94 -3.22 -9.45
C PRO A 46 11.94 -3.03 -7.93
N SER A 47 10.90 -3.52 -7.28
CA SER A 47 10.74 -3.43 -5.84
C SER A 47 10.03 -4.66 -5.29
N THR A 48 10.17 -4.91 -4.00
CA THR A 48 9.35 -5.87 -3.26
C THR A 48 8.44 -5.11 -2.31
N VAL A 49 7.19 -5.52 -2.27
CA VAL A 49 6.20 -5.06 -1.30
C VAL A 49 5.91 -6.19 -0.33
N GLU A 50 6.03 -5.92 0.96
CA GLU A 50 5.73 -6.86 2.04
C GLU A 50 4.53 -6.34 2.84
N PHE A 51 3.62 -7.23 3.20
CA PHE A 51 2.42 -6.91 3.96
C PHE A 51 2.46 -7.54 5.35
N PHE A 52 2.04 -6.79 6.36
CA PHE A 52 1.99 -7.23 7.75
C PHE A 52 0.63 -6.89 8.36
N ILE A 53 0.12 -7.81 9.18
CA ILE A 53 -1.01 -7.58 10.08
C ILE A 53 -0.51 -7.82 11.50
N ASN A 54 -0.64 -6.80 12.36
CA ASN A 54 -0.14 -6.82 13.74
C ASN A 54 1.33 -7.29 13.81
N ASP A 55 2.18 -6.67 12.98
CA ASP A 55 3.63 -6.93 12.86
C ASP A 55 4.03 -8.33 12.38
N LYS A 56 3.06 -9.19 12.06
CA LYS A 56 3.31 -10.49 11.43
C LYS A 56 3.23 -10.38 9.92
N LYS A 57 4.27 -10.83 9.21
CA LYS A 57 4.26 -10.90 7.74
C LYS A 57 3.16 -11.87 7.29
N VAL A 58 2.29 -11.40 6.40
CA VAL A 58 1.16 -12.17 5.86
C VAL A 58 1.24 -12.39 4.36
N GLY A 59 2.10 -11.65 3.66
CA GLY A 59 2.32 -11.81 2.23
C GLY A 59 3.40 -10.88 1.72
N GLU A 60 3.78 -11.11 0.47
CA GLU A 60 4.67 -10.23 -0.28
C GLU A 60 4.39 -10.39 -1.78
N MET A 61 4.85 -9.42 -2.55
CA MET A 61 4.86 -9.51 -4.00
C MET A 61 5.99 -8.65 -4.59
N ASP A 62 6.35 -8.97 -5.83
CA ASP A 62 7.32 -8.19 -6.59
C ASP A 62 6.61 -7.26 -7.57
N ILE A 63 7.13 -6.04 -7.68
CA ILE A 63 6.79 -5.07 -8.72
C ILE A 63 7.99 -4.99 -9.67
N ILE A 64 7.74 -5.23 -10.95
CA ILE A 64 8.82 -5.31 -11.95
C ILE A 64 9.40 -3.94 -12.32
N ALA A 65 8.61 -2.87 -12.17
CA ALA A 65 9.03 -1.50 -12.43
C ALA A 65 8.15 -0.51 -11.67
N THR A 66 8.76 0.43 -10.95
CA THR A 66 8.05 1.54 -10.29
C THR A 66 7.99 2.78 -11.18
N VAL A 67 7.12 3.73 -10.83
CA VAL A 67 7.09 5.06 -11.47
C VAL A 67 8.26 5.89 -10.93
N TYR A 68 9.15 6.35 -11.82
CA TYR A 68 10.25 7.27 -11.48
C TYR A 68 9.88 8.76 -11.51
N GLY A 69 8.82 9.09 -12.22
CA GLY A 69 8.38 10.48 -12.39
C GLY A 69 7.47 10.96 -11.27
N ALA A 70 6.54 11.84 -11.64
CA ALA A 70 5.52 12.33 -10.72
C ALA A 70 4.31 11.38 -10.71
N TYR A 71 3.82 11.08 -9.52
CA TYR A 71 2.40 10.78 -9.33
C TYR A 71 1.61 12.10 -9.42
N THR A 72 0.28 12.04 -9.48
CA THR A 72 -0.62 13.21 -9.36
C THR A 72 -0.80 14.13 -10.57
N GLY A 73 -0.59 13.64 -11.80
CA GLY A 73 -0.96 14.42 -13.00
C GLY A 73 -2.46 14.65 -13.17
N HIS A 74 -3.30 13.80 -12.56
CA HIS A 74 -4.76 13.88 -12.62
C HIS A 74 -5.43 13.90 -11.23
N GLU A 75 -4.81 13.29 -10.22
CA GLU A 75 -5.43 12.98 -8.91
C GLU A 75 -4.48 13.18 -7.73
N THR A 76 -5.01 13.19 -6.51
CA THR A 76 -4.23 13.41 -5.29
C THR A 76 -3.99 12.13 -4.50
N PHE A 77 -3.34 12.27 -3.35
CA PHE A 77 -3.15 11.20 -2.39
C PHE A 77 -4.35 11.14 -1.43
N ASP A 78 -5.18 10.11 -1.56
CA ASP A 78 -6.41 9.93 -0.79
C ASP A 78 -6.28 8.87 0.32
N ILE A 79 -6.96 9.12 1.45
CA ILE A 79 -7.07 8.19 2.57
C ILE A 79 -8.56 7.98 2.88
N GLY A 80 -8.97 6.72 3.00
CA GLY A 80 -10.34 6.34 3.42
C GLY A 80 -11.39 6.42 2.31
N ARG A 81 -10.99 6.70 1.07
CA ARG A 81 -11.82 6.67 -0.15
C ARG A 81 -10.92 6.83 -1.38
N ASP A 82 -11.52 6.68 -2.55
CA ASP A 82 -10.94 7.05 -3.83
C ASP A 82 -11.77 8.19 -4.44
N GLU A 83 -11.18 9.34 -4.76
CA GLU A 83 -11.91 10.47 -5.36
C GLU A 83 -11.81 10.52 -6.90
N GLY A 84 -11.02 9.65 -7.52
CA GLY A 84 -10.66 9.73 -8.93
C GLY A 84 -11.00 8.49 -9.74
N MET A 85 -10.06 8.12 -10.61
CA MET A 85 -10.09 6.95 -11.45
C MET A 85 -9.64 5.73 -10.65
N PRO A 86 -10.40 4.63 -10.71
CA PRO A 86 -10.06 3.43 -9.98
C PRO A 86 -8.73 2.84 -10.46
N VAL A 87 -7.86 2.52 -9.51
CA VAL A 87 -6.62 1.75 -9.70
C VAL A 87 -6.90 0.26 -9.89
N ASN A 88 -8.14 -0.23 -9.71
CA ASN A 88 -8.48 -1.60 -10.06
C ASN A 88 -9.93 -1.69 -10.54
N GLU A 89 -10.17 -2.46 -11.60
CA GLU A 89 -11.50 -2.69 -12.17
C GLU A 89 -12.46 -3.37 -11.19
N GLU A 90 -11.95 -4.15 -10.22
CA GLU A 90 -12.75 -4.83 -9.18
C GLU A 90 -13.65 -3.87 -8.37
N TYR A 91 -13.28 -2.59 -8.29
CA TYR A 91 -14.07 -1.57 -7.59
C TYR A 91 -14.52 -0.40 -8.47
N ALA A 92 -14.27 -0.44 -9.78
CA ALA A 92 -14.58 0.67 -10.67
C ALA A 92 -16.07 1.06 -10.66
N ASP A 93 -16.97 0.09 -10.46
CA ASP A 93 -18.42 0.32 -10.37
C ASP A 93 -18.86 0.91 -9.01
N LYS A 94 -17.96 1.03 -8.03
CA LYS A 94 -18.25 1.51 -6.67
C LYS A 94 -18.16 3.03 -6.51
N GLY A 95 -17.86 3.76 -7.58
CA GLY A 95 -17.70 5.22 -7.56
C GLY A 95 -16.57 5.62 -6.60
N LYS A 96 -16.87 6.44 -5.59
CA LYS A 96 -15.87 7.00 -4.65
C LYS A 96 -15.24 5.99 -3.67
N PHE A 97 -15.55 4.70 -3.82
CA PHE A 97 -15.03 3.57 -3.03
C PHE A 97 -14.69 3.91 -1.56
N LYS A 98 -15.70 4.35 -0.79
CA LYS A 98 -15.50 4.83 0.58
C LYS A 98 -15.15 3.69 1.52
N PHE A 99 -14.25 3.95 2.46
CA PHE A 99 -13.95 3.04 3.57
C PHE A 99 -15.17 2.91 4.49
N THR A 100 -15.72 1.70 4.59
CA THR A 100 -16.90 1.37 5.40
C THR A 100 -16.88 -0.12 5.80
N GLU A 101 -17.34 -0.54 6.98
CA GLU A 101 -17.56 0.23 8.22
C GLU A 101 -16.29 0.20 9.08
N GLY A 102 -16.11 1.20 9.96
CA GLY A 102 -14.98 1.27 10.89
C GLY A 102 -14.36 2.66 10.98
N GLN A 103 -13.21 2.74 11.66
CA GLN A 103 -12.45 3.97 11.84
C GLN A 103 -10.97 3.77 11.46
N LEU A 104 -10.41 4.71 10.70
CA LEU A 104 -8.96 4.82 10.55
C LEU A 104 -8.42 5.65 11.70
N HIS A 105 -7.81 5.00 12.70
CA HIS A 105 -7.30 5.69 13.89
C HIS A 105 -6.08 6.54 13.60
N LYS A 106 -5.14 6.01 12.80
CA LYS A 106 -3.86 6.66 12.46
C LYS A 106 -3.37 6.15 11.13
N VAL A 107 -2.82 7.05 10.32
CA VAL A 107 -2.09 6.70 9.10
C VAL A 107 -0.70 7.32 9.19
N VAL A 108 0.33 6.50 8.97
CA VAL A 108 1.73 6.90 9.08
C VAL A 108 2.43 6.56 7.77
N PHE A 109 3.13 7.53 7.21
CA PHE A 109 4.08 7.33 6.13
C PHE A 109 5.48 7.52 6.69
N ASP A 110 6.26 6.46 6.63
CA ASP A 110 7.67 6.49 7.00
C ASP A 110 8.50 6.27 5.74
N ILE A 111 9.36 7.23 5.44
CA ILE A 111 10.26 7.19 4.30
C ILE A 111 11.66 7.03 4.86
N LYS A 112 12.16 5.79 4.83
CA LYS A 112 13.51 5.51 5.29
C LYS A 112 14.51 5.84 4.20
N ASN A 113 15.54 6.59 4.55
CA ASN A 113 16.73 6.68 3.72
C ASN A 113 17.54 5.38 3.94
N PRO A 114 17.89 4.60 2.90
CA PRO A 114 18.64 3.34 3.06
C PRO A 114 20.01 3.50 3.76
N GLU A 115 20.52 4.74 3.87
CA GLU A 115 21.74 5.07 4.60
C GLU A 115 21.53 5.26 6.12
N GLU A 116 20.28 5.41 6.57
CA GLU A 116 19.93 5.53 8.00
C GLU A 116 19.57 4.17 8.61
N LYS A 117 20.36 3.72 9.59
CA LYS A 117 20.04 2.54 10.40
C LYS A 117 19.04 2.93 11.49
N VAL A 118 17.75 2.72 11.24
CA VAL A 118 16.70 2.87 12.26
C VAL A 118 16.15 1.49 12.67
N GLY A 119 16.16 1.23 13.98
CA GLY A 119 15.60 0.02 14.57
C GLY A 119 14.07 0.02 14.52
N ALA A 120 13.46 -1.16 14.36
CA ALA A 120 12.00 -1.31 14.27
C ALA A 120 11.23 -0.82 15.53
N SER A 121 11.92 -0.53 16.63
CA SER A 121 11.36 -0.11 17.91
C SER A 121 11.13 1.40 18.06
N GLU A 122 11.68 2.25 17.20
CA GLU A 122 11.57 3.72 17.37
C GLU A 122 10.21 4.30 16.95
N TYR A 123 9.32 3.49 16.39
CA TYR A 123 7.99 3.91 15.92
C TYR A 123 6.90 3.92 17.00
N SER A 124 7.29 3.84 18.28
CA SER A 124 6.37 3.71 19.42
C SER A 124 6.18 5.01 20.21
N VAL A 125 6.73 6.15 19.79
CA VAL A 125 6.48 7.40 20.50
C VAL A 125 5.14 7.97 20.06
N ILE A 126 4.16 7.73 20.91
CA ILE A 126 2.80 8.27 20.90
C ILE A 126 2.83 9.42 21.92
N ASP A 127 2.48 10.62 21.48
CA ASP A 127 1.64 11.54 22.26
C ASP A 127 0.34 11.74 21.48
#